data_AF-A0A7S7SKV0-F1
#
_entry.id   AF-A0A7S7SKV0-F1
#
_cell.length_a   1.000
_cell.length_b   1.000
_cell.length_c   1.000
_cell.angle_alpha   90.00
_cell.angle_beta   90.00
_cell.angle_gamma   90.00
#
_symmetry.space_group_name_H-M   'P 1'
#
loop_
_entity.id
_entity.type
_entity.pdbx_description
1 polymer ?
#
loop_
_entity_poly.entity_id
_entity_poly.type
_entity_poly.pdbx_seq_one_letter_code
_entity_poly.pdbx_strand_id
1 'polypeptide(L)'
;MDRRQTLVGHAVRALCALPPAPVKHDAPAFLQFCLRLYSHAGMREVCLHLQNSAGANVNCLLLAAWAARAGYSIDSALWADLQQHTATIRETAVQPIRALRKQISKEPRLNEDLRGPIKRLLLYAELRAEQAEEHALHNRMAGLAARAPAGEALFRQNLDALAIDAPQVESFYHLTLESGLLNPRS
;
A
#
# COMPACT_ATOMS: atom_id res chain seq x y z
N MET A 1 -6.39 -18.03 -22.63
CA MET A 1 -5.13 -17.98 -21.83
C MET A 1 -4.73 -16.53 -21.68
N ASP A 2 -4.94 -15.98 -20.48
CA ASP A 2 -4.99 -14.55 -20.23
C ASP A 2 -3.60 -13.96 -19.94
N ARG A 3 -3.03 -13.22 -20.91
CA ARG A 3 -1.73 -12.54 -20.77
C ARG A 3 -1.72 -11.43 -19.71
N ARG A 4 -2.88 -11.07 -19.12
CA ARG A 4 -2.97 -10.09 -18.02
C ARG A 4 -2.64 -10.71 -16.66
N GLN A 5 -2.75 -12.03 -16.51
CA GLN A 5 -2.40 -12.77 -15.28
C GLN A 5 -0.88 -12.82 -15.05
N THR A 6 -0.07 -12.71 -16.11
CA THR A 6 1.39 -12.81 -16.04
C THR A 6 2.09 -11.50 -15.65
N LEU A 7 1.59 -10.31 -16.01
CA LEU A 7 2.28 -9.06 -15.69
C LEU A 7 2.16 -8.64 -14.22
N VAL A 8 1.08 -9.04 -13.58
CA VAL A 8 0.80 -8.75 -12.17
C VAL A 8 1.73 -9.54 -11.24
N GLY A 9 1.86 -10.85 -11.48
CA GLY A 9 2.76 -11.71 -10.71
C GLY A 9 4.23 -11.34 -10.89
N HIS A 10 4.61 -10.81 -12.05
CA HIS A 10 5.95 -10.27 -12.28
C HIS A 10 6.21 -8.94 -11.56
N ALA A 11 5.20 -8.10 -11.35
CA ALA A 11 5.35 -6.87 -10.54
C ALA A 11 5.57 -7.19 -9.05
N VAL A 12 4.91 -8.23 -8.54
CA VAL A 12 5.10 -8.72 -7.16
C VAL A 12 6.40 -9.53 -7.01
N ARG A 13 6.85 -10.27 -8.04
CA ARG A 13 8.22 -10.82 -8.07
C ARG A 13 9.30 -9.74 -8.19
N ALA A 14 9.03 -8.63 -8.88
CA ALA A 14 9.93 -7.49 -8.93
C ALA A 14 10.05 -6.79 -7.58
N LEU A 15 9.00 -6.80 -6.74
CA LEU A 15 9.09 -6.39 -5.33
C LEU A 15 10.11 -7.23 -4.53
N CYS A 16 10.36 -8.49 -4.90
CA CYS A 16 11.30 -9.39 -4.23
C CYS A 16 12.72 -9.45 -4.85
N ALA A 17 12.93 -8.90 -6.05
CA ALA A 17 14.19 -9.00 -6.80
C ALA A 17 15.01 -7.68 -6.86
N LEU A 18 14.63 -6.67 -6.09
CA LEU A 18 15.33 -5.38 -6.05
C LEU A 18 16.40 -5.40 -4.95
N PRO A 19 17.65 -4.98 -5.25
CA PRO A 19 18.63 -4.76 -4.19
C PRO A 19 18.10 -3.65 -3.27
N PRO A 20 18.10 -3.86 -1.93
CA PRO A 20 17.61 -2.85 -1.02
C PRO A 20 18.48 -1.60 -1.12
N ALA A 21 17.84 -0.43 -1.24
CA ALA A 21 18.51 0.80 -0.87
C ALA A 21 18.91 0.70 0.61
N PRO A 22 20.07 1.23 1.04
CA PRO A 22 20.51 1.10 2.41
C PRO A 22 19.57 1.90 3.33
N VAL A 23 18.79 1.21 4.17
CA VAL A 23 17.89 1.82 5.16
C VAL A 23 18.18 1.24 6.54
N LYS A 24 18.27 2.11 7.56
CA LYS A 24 18.53 1.71 8.96
C LYS A 24 17.28 1.14 9.66
N HIS A 25 17.40 -0.15 10.00
CA HIS A 25 16.92 -0.97 11.13
C HIS A 25 15.46 -1.17 11.59
N ASP A 26 14.41 -0.43 11.20
CA ASP A 26 13.01 -0.87 11.45
C ASP A 26 12.12 -0.95 10.18
N ALA A 27 12.53 -0.27 9.12
CA ALA A 27 11.91 -0.37 7.79
C ALA A 27 11.80 -1.82 7.24
N PRO A 28 12.72 -2.77 7.54
CA PRO A 28 12.60 -4.12 7.01
C PRO A 28 11.38 -4.89 7.52
N ALA A 29 11.00 -4.72 8.79
CA ALA A 29 9.91 -5.49 9.39
C ALA A 29 8.54 -5.03 8.88
N PHE A 30 8.36 -3.71 8.76
CA PHE A 30 7.16 -3.13 8.16
C PHE A 30 7.01 -3.54 6.69
N LEU A 31 8.08 -3.41 5.90
CA LEU A 31 8.05 -3.78 4.48
C LEU A 31 7.74 -5.28 4.29
N GLN A 32 8.36 -6.15 5.08
CA GLN A 32 8.07 -7.59 5.03
C GLN A 32 6.62 -7.90 5.40
N PHE A 33 6.07 -7.20 6.39
CA PHE A 33 4.66 -7.32 6.74
C PHE A 33 3.74 -6.91 5.58
N CYS A 34 3.96 -5.73 4.99
CA CYS A 34 3.20 -5.25 3.83
C CYS A 34 3.23 -6.26 2.69
N LEU A 35 4.41 -6.80 2.38
CA LEU A 35 4.58 -7.81 1.33
C LEU A 35 3.81 -9.11 1.63
N ARG A 36 3.88 -9.62 2.86
CA ARG A 36 3.12 -10.81 3.28
C ARG A 36 1.62 -10.58 3.18
N LEU A 37 1.14 -9.46 3.70
CA LEU A 37 -0.28 -9.12 3.70
C LEU A 37 -0.80 -8.94 2.28
N TYR A 38 -0.09 -8.17 1.45
CA TYR A 38 -0.49 -7.93 0.06
C TYR A 38 -0.45 -9.20 -0.81
N SER A 39 0.37 -10.18 -0.45
CA SER A 39 0.43 -11.49 -1.11
C SER A 39 -0.65 -12.46 -0.63
N HIS A 40 -1.42 -12.11 0.41
CA HIS A 40 -2.56 -12.91 0.85
C HIS A 40 -3.64 -12.97 -0.24
N ALA A 41 -4.29 -14.12 -0.37
CA ALA A 41 -5.31 -14.34 -1.40
C ALA A 41 -6.41 -13.27 -1.30
N GLY A 42 -6.77 -12.65 -2.43
CA GLY A 42 -7.80 -11.60 -2.47
C GLY A 42 -7.35 -10.21 -2.01
N MET A 43 -6.22 -10.08 -1.31
CA MET A 43 -5.77 -8.80 -0.76
C MET A 43 -5.44 -7.79 -1.86
N ARG A 44 -4.77 -8.26 -2.90
CA ARG A 44 -4.42 -7.42 -4.05
C ARG A 44 -5.68 -6.89 -4.74
N GLU A 45 -6.66 -7.75 -4.96
CA GLU A 45 -7.92 -7.42 -5.62
C GLU A 45 -8.70 -6.36 -4.84
N VAL A 46 -8.84 -6.54 -3.52
CA VAL A 46 -9.56 -5.58 -2.67
C VAL A 46 -8.85 -4.22 -2.60
N CYS A 47 -7.53 -4.19 -2.46
CA CYS A 47 -6.74 -2.95 -2.46
C CYS A 47 -6.86 -2.20 -3.79
N LEU A 48 -6.82 -2.91 -4.92
CA LEU A 48 -7.03 -2.30 -6.23
C LEU A 48 -8.46 -1.79 -6.40
N HIS A 49 -9.45 -2.49 -5.86
CA HIS A 49 -10.83 -2.01 -5.90
C HIS A 49 -10.95 -0.69 -5.12
N LEU A 50 -10.55 -0.68 -3.85
CA LEU A 50 -10.56 0.49 -2.98
C LEU A 50 -9.83 1.69 -3.59
N GLN A 51 -8.65 1.46 -4.19
CA GLN A 51 -7.89 2.51 -4.86
C GLN A 51 -8.64 3.09 -6.07
N ASN A 52 -9.33 2.26 -6.85
CA ASN A 52 -9.97 2.71 -8.09
C ASN A 52 -11.38 3.27 -7.88
N SER A 53 -12.14 2.78 -6.91
CA SER A 53 -13.52 3.22 -6.65
C SER A 53 -13.59 4.37 -5.64
N ALA A 54 -12.79 4.31 -4.58
CA ALA A 54 -12.83 5.27 -3.47
C ALA A 54 -11.59 6.18 -3.40
N GLY A 55 -10.63 6.02 -4.32
CA GLY A 55 -9.38 6.78 -4.29
C GLY A 55 -8.50 6.44 -3.08
N ALA A 56 -8.74 5.32 -2.40
CA ALA A 56 -8.06 4.95 -1.17
C ALA A 56 -6.55 4.86 -1.36
N ASN A 57 -5.81 5.34 -0.36
CA ASN A 57 -4.37 5.15 -0.29
C ASN A 57 -4.07 3.75 0.30
N VAL A 58 -3.59 2.84 -0.55
CA VAL A 58 -3.24 1.47 -0.15
C VAL A 58 -2.17 1.47 0.94
N ASN A 59 -1.22 2.41 0.91
CA ASN A 59 -0.18 2.52 1.93
C ASN A 59 -0.78 2.84 3.31
N CYS A 60 -1.84 3.67 3.38
CA CYS A 60 -2.52 3.95 4.64
C CYS A 60 -3.28 2.72 5.18
N LEU A 61 -3.93 1.94 4.31
CA LEU A 61 -4.60 0.69 4.70
C LEU A 61 -3.60 -0.32 5.29
N LEU A 62 -2.47 -0.51 4.62
CA LEU A 62 -1.39 -1.40 5.07
C LEU A 62 -0.76 -0.89 6.38
N LEU A 63 -0.56 0.43 6.51
CA LEU A 63 -0.04 1.04 7.73
C LEU A 63 -1.00 0.84 8.92
N ALA A 64 -2.32 0.92 8.72
CA ALA A 64 -3.30 0.68 9.78
C ALA A 64 -3.16 -0.74 10.37
N ALA A 65 -2.98 -1.74 9.51
CA ALA A 65 -2.77 -3.13 9.89
C ALA A 65 -1.41 -3.33 10.58
N TRP A 66 -0.34 -2.75 10.03
CA TRP A 66 0.99 -2.82 10.65
C TRP A 66 1.02 -2.16 12.02
N ALA A 67 0.46 -0.95 12.14
CA ALA A 67 0.38 -0.21 13.39
C ALA A 67 -0.32 -1.04 14.47
N ALA A 68 -1.43 -1.70 14.12
CA ALA A 68 -2.14 -2.56 15.05
C ALA A 68 -1.33 -3.79 15.48
N ARG A 69 -0.62 -4.46 14.56
CA ARG A 69 0.32 -5.55 14.90
C ARG A 69 1.43 -5.06 15.82
N ALA A 70 1.96 -3.88 15.53
CA ALA A 70 3.08 -3.28 16.25
C ALA A 70 2.64 -2.62 17.56
N GLY A 71 1.34 -2.45 17.85
CA GLY A 71 0.81 -1.82 19.06
C GLY A 71 0.80 -0.29 19.04
N TYR A 72 0.65 0.31 17.86
CA TYR A 72 0.50 1.75 17.65
C TYR A 72 -0.95 2.10 17.34
N SER A 73 -1.49 3.06 18.09
CA SER A 73 -2.82 3.64 17.88
C SER A 73 -2.72 4.84 16.94
N ILE A 74 -3.58 4.87 15.92
CA ILE A 74 -3.69 5.98 14.97
C ILE A 74 -5.12 6.49 15.05
N ASP A 75 -5.30 7.69 15.62
CA ASP A 75 -6.59 8.38 15.62
C ASP A 75 -6.78 9.23 14.36
N SER A 76 -7.94 9.87 14.24
CA SER A 76 -8.26 10.70 13.08
C SER A 76 -7.35 11.92 12.94
N ALA A 77 -6.86 12.48 14.05
CA ALA A 77 -5.95 13.62 14.03
C ALA A 77 -4.57 13.20 13.51
N LEU A 78 -4.05 12.06 13.95
CA LEU A 78 -2.80 11.52 13.44
C LEU A 78 -2.94 11.10 11.97
N TRP A 79 -4.06 10.52 11.54
CA TRP A 79 -4.28 10.26 10.12
C TRP A 79 -4.25 11.53 9.26
N ALA A 80 -4.85 12.62 9.74
CA ALA A 80 -4.79 13.90 9.04
C ALA A 80 -3.34 14.40 8.91
N ASP A 81 -2.53 14.34 9.98
CA ASP A 81 -1.10 14.69 9.94
C ASP A 81 -0.32 13.80 8.97
N LEU A 82 -0.51 12.48 9.02
CA LEU A 82 0.17 11.52 8.14
C LEU A 82 -0.15 11.77 6.66
N GLN A 83 -1.42 12.02 6.34
CA GLN A 83 -1.86 12.32 4.98
C GLN A 83 -1.33 13.67 4.50
N GLN A 84 -1.29 14.68 5.37
CA GLN A 84 -0.73 15.99 5.05
C GLN A 84 0.80 15.91 4.86
N HIS A 85 1.50 15.16 5.71
CA HIS A 85 2.95 14.98 5.65
C HIS A 85 3.40 14.34 4.34
N THR A 86 2.56 13.46 3.79
CA THR A 86 2.85 12.73 2.55
C THR A 86 2.17 13.30 1.30
N ALA A 87 1.33 14.34 1.46
CA ALA A 87 0.61 14.99 0.37
C ALA A 87 1.52 15.39 -0.79
N THR A 88 2.67 16.02 -0.50
CA THR A 88 3.64 16.43 -1.53
C THR A 88 4.14 15.26 -2.37
N ILE A 89 4.54 14.14 -1.75
CA ILE A 89 5.01 12.95 -2.49
C ILE A 89 3.87 12.38 -3.33
N ARG A 90 2.69 12.28 -2.73
CA ARG A 90 1.49 11.74 -3.37
C ARG A 90 1.10 12.55 -4.60
N GLU A 91 1.07 13.87 -4.49
CA GLU A 91 0.57 14.79 -5.52
C GLU A 91 1.60 15.08 -6.61
N THR A 92 2.90 15.05 -6.28
CA THR A 92 3.98 15.36 -7.25
C THR A 92 4.58 14.12 -7.92
N ALA A 93 4.45 12.93 -7.31
CA ALA A 93 5.02 11.69 -7.84
C ALA A 93 3.97 10.59 -8.03
N VAL A 94 3.30 10.13 -6.97
CA VAL A 94 2.44 8.92 -7.04
C VAL A 94 1.27 9.13 -8.01
N GLN A 95 0.48 10.18 -7.83
CA GLN A 95 -0.70 10.45 -8.66
C GLN A 95 -0.34 10.76 -10.11
N PRO A 96 0.65 11.63 -10.43
CA PRO A 96 1.03 11.91 -11.81
C PRO A 96 1.55 10.67 -12.55
N ILE A 97 2.40 9.85 -11.92
CA ILE A 97 2.92 8.62 -12.55
C ILE A 97 1.79 7.63 -12.81
N ARG A 98 0.89 7.45 -11.84
CA ARG A 98 -0.28 6.57 -11.99
C ARG A 98 -1.22 7.04 -13.10
N ALA A 99 -1.47 8.34 -13.19
CA ALA A 99 -2.27 8.94 -14.24
C ALA A 99 -1.64 8.70 -15.62
N LEU A 100 -0.34 8.95 -15.76
CA LEU A 100 0.40 8.71 -16.99
C LEU A 100 0.38 7.24 -17.40
N ARG A 101 0.56 6.30 -16.45
CA ARG A 101 0.46 4.86 -16.74
C ARG A 101 -0.94 4.46 -17.23
N LYS A 102 -2.00 5.03 -16.65
CA LYS A 102 -3.38 4.81 -17.10
C LYS A 102 -3.60 5.39 -18.51
N GLN A 103 -3.07 6.57 -18.80
CA GLN A 103 -3.15 7.20 -20.13
C GLN A 103 -2.42 6.37 -21.20
N ILE A 104 -1.17 5.97 -20.96
CA ILE A 104 -0.39 5.10 -21.88
C ILE A 104 -1.10 3.77 -22.14
N SER A 105 -1.79 3.22 -21.15
CA SER A 105 -2.55 1.97 -21.31
C SER A 105 -3.73 2.10 -22.28
N LYS A 106 -4.22 3.32 -22.52
CA LYS A 106 -5.37 3.61 -23.38
C LYS A 106 -4.98 4.31 -24.70
N GLU A 107 -3.71 4.66 -24.90
CA GLU A 107 -3.25 5.38 -26.10
C GLU A 107 -3.33 4.47 -27.33
N PRO A 108 -4.21 4.80 -28.31
CA PRO A 108 -4.42 3.96 -29.49
C PRO A 108 -3.23 3.95 -30.47
N ARG A 109 -2.39 5.00 -30.47
CA ARG A 109 -1.23 5.09 -31.36
C ARG A 109 -0.05 4.18 -30.96
N LEU A 110 -0.04 3.69 -29.72
CA LEU A 110 0.99 2.77 -29.24
C LEU A 110 0.52 1.33 -29.44
N ASN A 111 1.21 0.56 -30.26
CA ASN A 111 1.03 -0.89 -30.30
C ASN A 111 1.56 -1.55 -29.01
N GLU A 112 1.30 -2.84 -28.81
CA GLU A 112 1.69 -3.51 -27.56
C GLU A 112 3.21 -3.61 -27.37
N ASP A 113 3.98 -3.71 -28.45
CA ASP A 113 5.45 -3.82 -28.39
C ASP A 113 6.10 -2.53 -27.86
N LEU A 114 5.54 -1.36 -28.18
CA LEU A 114 5.96 -0.08 -27.64
C LEU A 114 5.30 0.22 -26.28
N ARG A 115 4.02 -0.11 -26.13
CA ARG A 115 3.24 0.16 -24.90
C ARG A 115 3.74 -0.64 -23.70
N GLY A 116 4.07 -1.92 -23.91
CA GLY A 116 4.49 -2.84 -22.85
C GLY A 116 5.69 -2.34 -22.05
N PRO A 117 6.84 -2.02 -22.70
CA PRO A 117 8.01 -1.46 -22.04
C PRO A 117 7.74 -0.17 -21.27
N ILE A 118 7.01 0.79 -21.86
CA ILE A 118 6.67 2.07 -21.20
C ILE A 118 5.85 1.82 -19.94
N LYS A 119 4.83 0.95 -20.02
CA LYS A 119 4.02 0.57 -18.86
C LYS A 119 4.84 -0.05 -17.74
N ARG A 120 5.86 -0.86 -18.06
CA ARG A 120 6.76 -1.45 -17.05
C ARG A 120 7.62 -0.40 -16.38
N LEU A 121 8.17 0.55 -17.13
CA LEU A 121 8.96 1.66 -16.57
C LEU A 121 8.11 2.56 -15.67
N LEU A 122 6.89 2.90 -16.09
CA LEU A 122 5.97 3.70 -15.27
C LEU A 122 5.49 2.95 -14.03
N LEU A 123 5.24 1.64 -14.14
CA LEU A 123 4.92 0.82 -12.98
C LEU A 123 6.08 0.79 -11.99
N TYR A 124 7.31 0.65 -12.48
CA TYR A 124 8.50 0.72 -11.62
C TYR A 124 8.62 2.08 -10.92
N ALA A 125 8.47 3.18 -11.65
CA ALA A 125 8.49 4.52 -11.08
C ALA A 125 7.36 4.74 -10.03
N GLU A 126 6.16 4.23 -10.30
CA GLU A 126 5.03 4.30 -9.37
C GLU A 126 5.35 3.55 -8.06
N LEU A 127 5.87 2.32 -8.16
CA LEU A 127 6.27 1.55 -6.98
C LEU A 127 7.35 2.25 -6.16
N ARG A 128 8.31 2.94 -6.80
CA ARG A 128 9.34 3.71 -6.10
C ARG A 128 8.77 4.94 -5.39
N ALA A 129 7.80 5.61 -6.01
CA ALA A 129 7.10 6.74 -5.38
C ALA A 129 6.24 6.27 -4.20
N GLU A 130 5.52 5.15 -4.35
CA GLU A 130 4.73 4.54 -3.27
C GLU A 130 5.62 4.09 -2.10
N GLN A 131 6.81 3.54 -2.36
CA GLN A 131 7.79 3.19 -1.32
C GLN A 131 8.30 4.41 -0.54
N ALA A 132 8.51 5.55 -1.23
CA ALA A 132 8.92 6.78 -0.57
C ALA A 132 7.80 7.34 0.33
N GLU A 133 6.55 7.28 -0.14
CA GLU A 133 5.37 7.64 0.65
C GLU A 133 5.21 6.71 1.87
N GLU A 134 5.28 5.40 1.68
CA GLU A 134 5.22 4.38 2.74
C GLU A 134 6.29 4.63 3.82
N HIS A 135 7.53 4.88 3.40
CA HIS A 135 8.62 5.17 4.33
C HIS A 135 8.36 6.45 5.15
N ALA A 136 7.87 7.52 4.51
CA ALA A 136 7.54 8.77 5.17
C ALA A 136 6.38 8.59 6.18
N LEU A 137 5.33 7.87 5.78
CA LEU A 137 4.20 7.52 6.66
C LEU A 137 4.67 6.75 7.89
N HIS A 138 5.45 5.67 7.70
CA HIS A 138 5.92 4.82 8.78
C HIS A 138 6.78 5.60 9.78
N ASN A 139 7.75 6.37 9.29
CA ASN A 139 8.64 7.14 10.16
C ASN A 139 7.88 8.21 10.94
N ARG A 140 6.94 8.90 10.29
CA ARG A 140 6.12 9.93 10.95
C ARG A 140 5.21 9.32 12.01
N MET A 141 4.58 8.18 11.71
CA MET A 141 3.74 7.44 12.65
C MET A 141 4.53 6.94 13.85
N ALA A 142 5.69 6.30 13.64
CA ALA A 142 6.52 5.79 14.73
C ALA A 142 6.99 6.88 15.71
N GLY A 143 7.13 8.13 15.25
CA GLY A 143 7.52 9.27 16.08
C GLY A 143 6.37 9.94 16.85
N LEU A 144 5.10 9.65 16.51
CA LEU A 144 3.94 10.35 17.05
C LEU A 144 2.88 9.44 17.68
N ALA A 145 2.78 8.18 17.23
CA ALA A 145 1.69 7.30 17.61
C ALA A 145 1.78 6.87 19.07
N ALA A 146 0.64 6.94 19.77
CA ALA A 146 0.51 6.38 21.10
C ALA A 146 0.58 4.84 21.06
N ARG A 147 1.00 4.24 22.17
CA ARG A 147 1.02 2.78 22.34
C ARG A 147 -0.35 2.28 22.80
N ALA A 148 -0.76 1.14 22.26
CA ALA A 148 -1.99 0.45 22.65
C ALA A 148 -1.82 -1.08 22.54
N PRO A 149 -2.69 -1.88 23.20
CA PRO A 149 -2.66 -3.34 23.06
C PRO A 149 -2.82 -3.76 21.60
N ALA A 150 -1.84 -4.48 21.07
CA ALA A 150 -1.84 -4.95 19.69
C ALA A 150 -2.95 -5.98 19.43
N GLY A 151 -3.51 -5.97 18.22
CA GLY A 151 -4.48 -6.97 17.77
C GLY A 151 -5.66 -6.40 16.99
N GLU A 152 -6.68 -7.23 16.82
CA GLU A 152 -7.86 -6.97 15.99
C GLU A 152 -8.63 -5.71 16.40
N ALA A 153 -8.87 -5.50 17.69
CA ALA A 153 -9.60 -4.32 18.17
C ALA A 153 -8.88 -3.02 17.81
N LEU A 154 -7.55 -2.99 17.96
CA LEU A 154 -6.74 -1.84 17.58
C LEU A 154 -6.70 -1.65 16.06
N PHE A 155 -6.68 -2.75 15.29
CA PHE A 155 -6.77 -2.68 13.84
C PHE A 155 -8.09 -2.07 13.38
N ARG A 156 -9.22 -2.51 13.94
CA ARG A 156 -10.53 -1.93 13.66
C ARG A 156 -10.53 -0.43 13.95
N GLN A 157 -10.06 -0.03 15.13
CA GLN A 157 -9.98 1.39 15.51
C GLN A 157 -9.14 2.21 14.52
N ASN A 158 -7.93 1.74 14.19
CA ASN A 158 -7.04 2.43 13.26
C ASN A 158 -7.65 2.57 11.86
N LEU A 159 -8.38 1.54 11.41
CA LEU A 159 -9.02 1.50 10.09
C LEU A 159 -10.25 2.41 10.05
N ASP A 160 -11.10 2.40 11.08
CA ASP A 160 -12.27 3.26 11.17
C ASP A 160 -11.86 4.74 11.25
N ALA A 161 -10.79 5.05 11.99
CA ALA A 161 -10.24 6.40 12.09
C ALA A 161 -9.70 6.95 10.75
N LEU A 162 -9.36 6.09 9.78
CA LEU A 162 -8.95 6.48 8.43
C LEU A 162 -10.14 6.98 7.59
N ALA A 163 -11.38 6.66 8.00
CA ALA A 163 -12.63 7.19 7.44
C ALA A 163 -12.80 7.00 5.92
N ILE A 164 -12.44 5.82 5.39
CA ILE A 164 -12.71 5.47 3.99
C ILE A 164 -14.16 4.98 3.87
N ASP A 165 -14.99 5.76 3.19
CA ASP A 165 -16.39 5.39 2.91
C ASP A 165 -16.48 4.46 1.69
N ALA A 166 -16.20 3.18 1.92
CA ALA A 166 -16.33 2.13 0.89
C ALA A 166 -16.61 0.76 1.52
N PRO A 167 -17.59 -0.02 1.01
CA PRO A 167 -17.92 -1.33 1.58
C PRO A 167 -16.75 -2.34 1.49
N GLN A 168 -15.82 -2.13 0.56
CA GLN A 168 -14.65 -2.98 0.41
C GLN A 168 -13.64 -2.84 1.56
N VAL A 169 -13.79 -1.83 2.43
CA VAL A 169 -13.01 -1.73 3.67
C VAL A 169 -13.26 -2.93 4.56
N GLU A 170 -14.50 -3.45 4.61
CA GLU A 170 -14.82 -4.67 5.36
C GLU A 170 -14.15 -5.91 4.77
N SER A 171 -14.09 -6.01 3.43
CA SER A 171 -13.35 -7.09 2.77
C SER A 171 -11.86 -7.02 3.08
N PHE A 172 -11.26 -5.82 3.09
CA PHE A 172 -9.86 -5.62 3.49
C PHE A 172 -9.65 -6.02 4.96
N TYR A 173 -10.58 -5.64 5.85
CA TYR A 173 -10.55 -6.00 7.25
C TYR A 173 -10.54 -7.51 7.45
N HIS A 174 -11.52 -8.23 6.89
CA HIS A 174 -11.63 -9.68 7.04
C HIS A 174 -10.43 -10.42 6.47
N LEU A 175 -9.96 -10.06 5.27
CA LEU A 175 -8.76 -10.66 4.68
C LEU A 175 -7.50 -10.40 5.52
N THR A 176 -7.42 -9.26 6.21
CA THR A 176 -6.32 -8.99 7.13
C THR A 176 -6.37 -9.89 8.36
N LEU A 177 -7.56 -10.17 8.92
CA LEU A 177 -7.70 -11.12 10.02
C LEU A 177 -7.37 -12.56 9.57
N GLU A 178 -7.91 -12.99 8.44
CA GLU A 178 -7.68 -14.32 7.86
C GLU A 178 -6.21 -14.59 7.54
N SER A 179 -5.44 -13.54 7.22
CA SER A 179 -4.00 -13.65 7.01
C SER A 179 -3.22 -14.12 8.25
N GLY A 180 -3.79 -13.97 9.45
CA GLY A 180 -3.14 -14.27 10.73
C GLY A 180 -2.03 -13.28 11.12
N LEU A 181 -1.71 -12.30 10.27
CA LEU A 181 -0.55 -11.42 10.43
C LEU A 181 -0.70 -10.38 11.53
N LEU A 182 -1.87 -10.19 12.13
CA LEU A 182 -2.00 -9.30 13.29
C LEU A 182 -1.42 -9.92 14.57
N ASN A 183 -1.23 -11.23 14.63
CA ASN A 183 -0.64 -11.90 15.78
C ASN A 183 0.89 -11.84 15.70
N PRO A 184 1.62 -11.19 16.63
CA PRO A 184 3.08 -11.05 16.56
C PRO A 184 3.85 -12.36 16.38
N ARG A 185 3.25 -13.50 16.72
CA ARG A 185 3.86 -14.84 16.65
C ARG A 185 3.72 -15.55 15.27
N SER A 186 3.07 -14.92 14.29
CA SER A 186 2.77 -15.46 12.93
C SER A 186 3.82 -15.17 11.86
#